data_AF-A0A6I7PGX2-F1
#
_entry.id   AF-A0A6I7PGX2-F1
#
_cell.length_a   1.000
_cell.length_b   1.000
_cell.length_c   1.000
_cell.angle_alpha   90.00
_cell.angle_beta   90.00
_cell.angle_gamma   90.00
#
_symmetry.space_group_name_H-M   'P 1'
#
loop_
_entity.id
_entity.type
_entity.pdbx_description
1 polymer ?
#
loop_
_entity_poly.entity_id
_entity_poly.type
_entity_poly.pdbx_seq_one_letter_code
_entity_poly.pdbx_strand_id
1 'polypeptide(L)'
;MQAELYEAQEQQLIDQLRHAMLRLGENHYRTCEQMEQDLDRLSTVFSHYPSILDQQVLGGEVHSIDTLIEALYRDGCNHLVLLPTKVVAGRAFMVAKFNFFGYLLKLCRQHSALSRYTDELQKQWEYTIFSLLIEDVYQVIVERDGYYPPRLRRQAAVDLIHLWDYRFDRHVTDYASTVVDLWRVRTRVAPVFGTMLGTRELLKISSLLSDRWHQFLLDHGDDPEVMQALEEFVFGLPYEEIVKLNRYMRDHGISVVDRDDLRHMLGKDHDAAEITSSDPRQMYRFYQRRTRRLVRRAIADLPGPRRTLEEMLLVYLMQE
;
A
#
# COMPACT_ATOMS: atom_id res chain seq x y z
N MET A 1 21.23 -10.84 16.32
CA MET A 1 21.61 -10.67 14.91
C MET A 1 21.45 -9.18 14.63
N GLN A 2 22.52 -8.44 14.31
CA GLN A 2 22.36 -7.03 13.91
C GLN A 2 21.52 -7.04 12.63
N ALA A 3 20.33 -6.45 12.67
CA ALA A 3 19.56 -6.26 11.45
C ALA A 3 20.37 -5.30 10.58
N GLU A 4 20.79 -5.74 9.39
CA GLU A 4 21.37 -4.83 8.42
C GLU A 4 20.32 -3.75 8.11
N LEU A 5 20.68 -2.49 8.35
CA LEU A 5 19.82 -1.32 8.15
C LEU A 5 19.28 -1.23 6.72
N TYR A 6 20.10 -1.73 5.81
CA TYR A 6 19.94 -1.72 4.37
C TYR A 6 20.42 -3.05 3.81
N GLU A 7 19.78 -3.52 2.75
CA GLU A 7 20.39 -4.57 1.92
C GLU A 7 21.68 -4.03 1.29
N ALA A 8 22.63 -4.92 0.94
CA ALA A 8 23.90 -4.53 0.33
C ALA A 8 23.75 -3.58 -0.88
N GLN A 9 22.68 -3.74 -1.67
CA GLN A 9 22.38 -2.87 -2.83
C GLN A 9 21.91 -1.47 -2.40
N GLU A 10 21.09 -1.35 -1.35
CA GLU A 10 20.65 -0.07 -0.81
C GLU A 10 21.83 0.70 -0.21
N GLN A 11 22.69 0.02 0.55
CA GLN A 11 23.88 0.61 1.13
C GLN A 11 24.81 1.14 0.05
N GLN A 12 25.06 0.34 -1.00
CA GLN A 12 25.87 0.75 -2.14
C GLN A 12 25.31 1.99 -2.85
N LEU A 13 23.99 2.09 -3.02
CA LEU A 13 23.33 3.24 -3.61
C LEU A 13 23.52 4.51 -2.77
N ILE A 14 23.35 4.40 -1.44
CA ILE A 14 23.53 5.51 -0.50
C ILE A 14 24.97 6.00 -0.48
N ASP A 15 25.95 5.08 -0.42
CA ASP A 15 27.37 5.45 -0.44
C ASP A 15 27.77 6.19 -1.73
N GLN A 16 27.26 5.71 -2.88
CA GLN A 16 27.48 6.36 -4.18
C GLN A 16 26.85 7.75 -4.28
N LEU A 17 25.68 7.95 -3.67
CA LEU A 17 25.02 9.25 -3.57
C LEU A 17 25.79 10.19 -2.65
N ARG A 18 26.25 9.71 -1.50
CA ARG A 18 27.03 10.47 -0.52
C ARG A 18 28.30 11.05 -1.14
N HIS A 19 29.05 10.23 -1.87
CA HIS A 19 30.24 10.70 -2.59
C HIS A 19 29.93 11.75 -3.66
N ALA A 20 28.76 11.67 -4.29
CA ALA A 20 28.32 12.66 -5.25
C ALA A 20 27.85 13.97 -4.58
N MET A 21 27.21 13.89 -3.41
CA MET A 21 26.72 15.05 -2.65
C MET A 21 27.83 15.92 -2.07
N LEU A 22 28.98 15.35 -1.70
CA LEU A 22 30.16 16.11 -1.28
C LEU A 22 30.58 17.18 -2.30
N ARG A 23 30.25 16.97 -3.59
CA ARG A 23 30.57 17.90 -4.68
C ARG A 23 29.49 18.96 -4.93
N LEU A 24 28.31 18.84 -4.32
CA LEU A 24 27.15 19.71 -4.56
C LEU A 24 26.91 20.74 -3.45
N GLY A 25 27.37 20.46 -2.23
CA GLY A 25 27.32 21.41 -1.12
C GLY A 25 27.25 20.73 0.25
N GLU A 26 27.86 21.36 1.25
CA GLU A 26 28.02 20.80 2.60
C GLU A 26 26.68 20.58 3.33
N ASN A 27 25.67 21.42 3.09
CA ASN A 27 24.37 21.32 3.75
C ASN A 27 23.59 20.06 3.36
N HIS A 28 23.59 19.69 2.08
CA HIS A 28 22.91 18.48 1.60
C HIS A 28 23.55 17.22 2.15
N TYR A 29 24.89 17.18 2.16
CA TYR A 29 25.65 16.11 2.76
C TYR A 29 25.34 15.95 4.25
N ARG A 30 25.40 17.03 5.04
CA ARG A 30 25.10 17.01 6.48
C ARG A 30 23.68 16.56 6.79
N THR A 31 22.71 16.98 5.98
CA THR A 31 21.31 16.56 6.16
C THR A 31 21.14 15.06 5.87
N CYS A 32 21.76 14.57 4.79
CA CYS A 32 21.76 13.15 4.46
C CYS A 32 22.38 12.31 5.59
N GLU A 33 23.55 12.73 6.09
CA GLU A 33 24.25 12.07 7.19
C GLU A 33 23.42 12.04 8.48
N GLN A 34 22.77 13.15 8.83
CA GLN A 34 21.89 13.21 10.01
C GLN A 34 20.70 12.26 9.88
N MET A 35 20.02 12.24 8.72
CA MET A 35 18.88 11.34 8.49
C MET A 35 19.29 9.86 8.54
N GLU A 36 20.47 9.53 8.01
CA GLU A 36 21.02 8.18 8.06
C GLU A 36 21.35 7.75 9.50
N GLN A 37 21.97 8.63 10.31
CA GLN A 37 22.21 8.36 11.73
C GLN A 37 20.92 8.15 12.51
N ASP A 38 19.87 8.93 12.22
CA ASP A 38 18.57 8.77 12.86
C ASP A 38 17.88 7.45 12.46
N LEU A 39 18.07 7.00 11.22
CA LEU A 39 17.62 5.67 10.77
C LEU A 39 18.36 4.54 11.47
N ASP A 40 19.68 4.66 11.63
CA ASP A 40 20.50 3.68 12.36
C ASP A 40 20.08 3.55 13.82
N ARG A 41 19.81 4.69 14.49
CA ARG A 41 19.26 4.71 15.85
C ARG A 41 17.91 4.00 15.94
N LEU A 42 17.00 4.26 14.98
CA LEU A 42 15.69 3.61 14.95
C LEU A 42 15.79 2.10 14.70
N SER A 43 16.67 1.66 13.79
CA SER A 43 16.92 0.24 13.53
C SER A 43 17.52 -0.46 14.74
N THR A 44 18.45 0.21 15.43
CA THR A 44 19.02 -0.26 16.68
C THR A 44 17.91 -0.47 17.71
N VAL A 45 17.04 0.53 17.92
CA VAL A 45 15.89 0.42 18.84
C VAL A 45 14.98 -0.76 18.46
N PHE A 46 14.64 -0.91 17.17
CA PHE A 46 13.84 -2.04 16.70
C PHE A 46 14.48 -3.40 17.02
N SER A 47 15.78 -3.53 16.74
CA SER A 47 16.53 -4.78 16.90
C SER A 47 16.72 -5.19 18.35
N HIS A 48 16.64 -4.24 19.29
CA HIS A 48 16.73 -4.51 20.73
C HIS A 48 15.41 -5.01 21.32
N TYR A 49 14.28 -4.74 20.67
CA TYR A 49 13.02 -5.33 21.11
C TYR A 49 13.00 -6.83 20.79
N PRO A 50 12.46 -7.65 21.71
CA PRO A 50 12.39 -9.08 21.50
C PRO A 50 11.48 -9.41 20.30
N SER A 51 11.73 -10.54 19.64
CA SER A 51 10.91 -10.96 18.51
C SER A 51 9.45 -11.12 18.93
N ILE A 52 8.56 -10.70 18.04
CA ILE A 52 7.11 -10.89 18.19
C ILE A 52 6.76 -12.39 18.01
N LEU A 53 7.63 -13.15 17.36
CA LEU A 53 7.47 -14.59 17.12
C LEU A 53 7.89 -15.43 18.33
N ASP A 54 8.74 -14.88 19.20
CA ASP A 54 9.21 -15.58 20.40
C ASP A 54 8.13 -15.58 21.50
N GLN A 55 8.04 -16.69 22.22
CA GLN A 55 7.22 -16.77 23.41
C GLN A 55 7.90 -16.04 24.58
N GLN A 56 7.17 -15.13 25.23
CA GLN A 56 7.65 -14.34 26.35
C GLN A 56 6.77 -14.55 27.57
N VAL A 57 7.37 -14.55 28.76
CA VAL A 57 6.62 -14.60 30.03
C VAL A 57 6.85 -13.27 30.74
N LEU A 58 5.80 -12.45 30.83
CA LEU A 58 5.83 -11.13 31.46
C LEU A 58 4.84 -11.12 32.62
N GLY A 59 5.32 -10.96 33.85
CA GLY A 59 4.44 -10.85 35.02
C GLY A 59 3.55 -12.07 35.30
N GLY A 60 3.88 -13.24 34.73
CA GLY A 60 3.08 -14.47 34.83
C GLY A 60 2.13 -14.70 33.64
N GLU A 61 2.00 -13.74 32.73
CA GLU A 61 1.26 -13.88 31.48
C GLU A 61 2.20 -14.39 30.38
N VAL A 62 1.70 -15.34 29.58
CA VAL A 62 2.40 -15.86 28.41
C VAL A 62 1.99 -15.05 27.19
N HIS A 63 2.93 -14.31 26.62
CA HIS A 63 2.79 -13.69 25.32
C HIS A 63 3.37 -14.62 24.26
N SER A 64 2.55 -14.99 23.30
CA SER A 64 2.88 -15.80 22.14
C SER A 64 2.18 -15.24 20.91
N ILE A 65 2.55 -15.76 19.73
CA ILE A 65 1.84 -15.48 18.47
C ILE A 65 0.34 -15.71 18.64
N ASP A 66 -0.07 -16.81 19.28
CA ASP A 66 -1.49 -17.13 19.50
C ASP A 66 -2.21 -16.05 20.30
N THR A 67 -1.63 -15.65 21.44
CA THR A 67 -2.26 -14.61 22.28
C THR A 67 -2.29 -13.25 21.58
N LEU A 68 -1.33 -12.97 20.70
CA LEU A 68 -1.33 -11.76 19.89
C LEU A 68 -2.42 -11.82 18.82
N ILE A 69 -2.59 -12.95 18.13
CA ILE A 69 -3.67 -13.15 17.16
C ILE A 69 -5.04 -12.93 17.83
N GLU A 70 -5.25 -13.51 19.00
CA GLU A 70 -6.50 -13.31 19.75
C GLU A 70 -6.70 -11.84 20.16
N ALA A 71 -5.64 -11.14 20.56
CA ALA A 71 -5.70 -9.71 20.84
C ALA A 71 -6.04 -8.89 19.58
N LEU A 72 -5.45 -9.22 18.42
CA LEU A 72 -5.77 -8.56 17.14
C LEU A 72 -7.22 -8.79 16.72
N TYR A 73 -7.78 -9.97 16.99
CA TYR A 73 -9.18 -10.25 16.70
C TYR A 73 -10.15 -9.49 17.60
N ARG A 74 -9.82 -9.38 18.89
CA ARG A 74 -10.68 -8.74 19.89
C ARG A 74 -10.60 -7.21 19.82
N ASP A 75 -9.38 -6.69 19.76
CA ASP A 75 -9.10 -5.27 19.95
C ASP A 75 -8.79 -4.55 18.63
N GLY A 76 -8.51 -5.28 17.55
CA GLY A 76 -8.11 -4.71 16.26
C GLY A 76 -6.67 -4.19 16.22
N CYS A 77 -6.26 -3.73 15.05
CA CYS A 77 -4.88 -3.30 14.77
C CYS A 77 -4.66 -1.79 14.99
N ASN A 78 -5.74 -1.00 15.13
CA ASN A 78 -5.68 0.45 15.26
C ASN A 78 -5.28 0.95 16.67
N HIS A 79 -5.31 0.06 17.67
CA HIS A 79 -4.97 0.40 19.05
C HIS A 79 -3.47 0.24 19.31
N LEU A 80 -2.68 1.22 18.87
CA LEU A 80 -1.21 1.20 18.93
C LEU A 80 -0.63 0.85 20.32
N VAL A 81 -1.31 1.23 21.40
CA VAL A 81 -0.89 0.97 22.79
C VAL A 81 -0.99 -0.52 23.15
N LEU A 82 -1.86 -1.27 22.46
CA LEU A 82 -2.07 -2.70 22.68
C LEU A 82 -1.14 -3.58 21.82
N LEU A 83 -0.45 -2.98 20.83
CA LEU A 83 0.50 -3.70 20.00
C LEU A 83 1.86 -3.82 20.67
N PRO A 84 2.63 -4.89 20.39
CA PRO A 84 4.01 -4.99 20.84
C PRO A 84 4.83 -3.77 20.42
N THR A 85 5.66 -3.24 21.30
CA THR A 85 6.45 -2.03 21.03
C THR A 85 7.33 -2.15 19.79
N LYS A 86 7.80 -3.37 19.48
CA LYS A 86 8.55 -3.67 18.25
C LYS A 86 7.77 -3.32 16.98
N VAL A 87 6.45 -3.54 16.96
CA VAL A 87 5.56 -3.18 15.82
C VAL A 87 5.56 -1.67 15.60
N VAL A 88 5.39 -0.90 16.68
CA VAL A 88 5.34 0.57 16.63
C VAL A 88 6.69 1.15 16.23
N ALA A 89 7.78 0.67 16.83
CA ALA A 89 9.15 1.07 16.48
C ALA A 89 9.48 0.75 15.02
N GLY A 90 9.08 -0.43 14.54
CA GLY A 90 9.27 -0.85 13.15
C GLY A 90 8.48 0.00 12.16
N ARG A 91 7.24 0.37 12.48
CA ARG A 91 6.44 1.28 11.64
C ARG A 91 7.06 2.68 11.59
N ALA A 92 7.56 3.19 12.73
CA ALA A 92 8.27 4.47 12.78
C ALA A 92 9.55 4.46 11.91
N PHE A 93 10.32 3.37 11.96
CA PHE A 93 11.48 3.15 11.09
C PHE A 93 11.10 3.20 9.61
N MET A 94 10.08 2.45 9.18
CA MET A 94 9.63 2.42 7.77
C MET A 94 9.19 3.80 7.27
N VAL A 95 8.49 4.57 8.11
CA VAL A 95 8.10 5.96 7.76
C VAL A 95 9.32 6.87 7.66
N ALA A 96 10.30 6.74 8.56
CA ALA A 96 11.55 7.50 8.47
C ALA A 96 12.32 7.14 7.18
N LYS A 97 12.45 5.84 6.85
CA LYS A 97 13.13 5.35 5.64
C LYS A 97 12.45 5.86 4.38
N PHE A 98 11.12 5.84 4.36
CA PHE A 98 10.31 6.41 3.30
C PHE A 98 10.60 7.92 3.09
N ASN A 99 10.66 8.69 4.17
CA ASN A 99 10.96 10.13 4.09
C ASN A 99 12.40 10.39 3.64
N PHE A 100 13.35 9.55 4.04
CA PHE A 100 14.74 9.62 3.61
C PHE A 100 14.89 9.40 2.09
N PHE A 101 14.32 8.34 1.53
CA PHE A 101 14.33 8.16 0.07
C PHE A 101 13.62 9.29 -0.68
N GLY A 102 12.50 9.79 -0.14
CA GLY A 102 11.81 10.96 -0.67
C GLY A 102 12.68 12.23 -0.67
N TYR A 103 13.54 12.42 0.34
CA TYR A 103 14.53 13.49 0.38
C TYR A 103 15.60 13.31 -0.71
N LEU A 104 16.21 12.12 -0.80
CA LEU A 104 17.23 11.81 -1.81
C LEU A 104 16.70 12.02 -3.24
N LEU A 105 15.45 11.62 -3.52
CA LEU A 105 14.82 11.84 -4.82
C LEU A 105 14.63 13.31 -5.16
N LYS A 106 14.26 14.15 -4.18
CA LYS A 106 14.16 15.60 -4.40
C LYS A 106 15.51 16.18 -4.80
N LEU A 107 16.60 15.75 -4.14
CA LEU A 107 17.96 16.17 -4.50
C LEU A 107 18.33 15.71 -5.92
N CYS A 108 18.02 14.46 -6.27
CA CYS A 108 18.30 13.94 -7.61
C CYS A 108 17.59 14.72 -8.72
N ARG A 109 16.37 15.20 -8.46
CA ARG A 109 15.60 16.03 -9.39
C ARG A 109 16.12 17.47 -9.50
N GLN A 110 16.76 17.98 -8.46
CA GLN A 110 17.34 19.33 -8.44
C GLN A 110 18.75 19.39 -9.06
N HIS A 111 19.49 18.28 -9.04
CA HIS A 111 20.87 18.23 -9.50
C HIS A 111 21.05 17.17 -10.60
N SER A 112 21.27 17.62 -11.84
CA SER A 112 21.46 16.74 -13.00
C SER A 112 22.59 15.71 -12.82
N ALA A 113 23.62 16.04 -12.04
CA ALA A 113 24.73 15.13 -11.70
C ALA A 113 24.28 13.86 -10.94
N LEU A 114 23.13 13.90 -10.26
CA LEU A 114 22.57 12.78 -9.51
C LEU A 114 21.45 12.06 -10.25
N SER A 115 21.03 12.55 -11.42
CA SER A 115 19.88 12.02 -12.17
C SER A 115 19.95 10.52 -12.43
N ARG A 116 21.16 9.96 -12.61
CA ARG A 116 21.40 8.52 -12.81
C ARG A 116 20.91 7.61 -11.68
N TYR A 117 20.70 8.13 -10.48
CA TYR A 117 20.23 7.37 -9.32
C TYR A 117 18.71 7.44 -9.13
N THR A 118 18.02 8.26 -9.93
CA THR A 118 16.60 8.57 -9.72
C THR A 118 15.72 7.32 -9.80
N ASP A 119 15.92 6.48 -10.83
CA ASP A 119 15.07 5.31 -11.04
C ASP A 119 15.25 4.27 -9.92
N GLU A 120 16.49 4.06 -9.48
CA GLU A 120 16.78 3.10 -8.41
C GLU A 120 16.21 3.58 -7.08
N LEU A 121 16.37 4.86 -6.75
CA LEU A 121 15.76 5.47 -5.55
C LEU A 121 14.23 5.46 -5.63
N GLN A 122 13.65 5.66 -6.81
CA GLN A 122 12.20 5.62 -7.02
C GLN A 122 11.64 4.24 -6.68
N LYS A 123 12.33 3.17 -7.11
CA LYS A 123 11.95 1.79 -6.73
C LYS A 123 12.00 1.59 -5.21
N GLN A 124 13.02 2.11 -4.52
CA GLN A 124 13.12 1.97 -3.05
C GLN A 124 12.03 2.76 -2.32
N TRP A 125 11.70 3.93 -2.83
CA TRP A 125 10.65 4.77 -2.29
C TRP A 125 9.27 4.13 -2.44
N GLU A 126 8.99 3.57 -3.62
CA GLU A 126 7.78 2.80 -3.92
C GLU A 126 7.68 1.54 -3.06
N TYR A 127 8.76 0.75 -2.99
CA TYR A 127 8.82 -0.46 -2.20
C TYR A 127 8.43 -0.18 -0.73
N THR A 128 9.06 0.82 -0.11
CA THR A 128 8.86 1.14 1.31
C THR A 128 7.39 1.48 1.63
N ILE A 129 6.70 2.25 0.77
CA ILE A 129 5.29 2.60 1.01
C ILE A 129 4.33 1.47 0.64
N PHE A 130 4.65 0.64 -0.36
CA PHE A 130 3.85 -0.54 -0.68
C PHE A 130 3.95 -1.62 0.42
N SER A 131 5.10 -1.75 1.08
CA SER A 131 5.22 -2.59 2.29
C SER A 131 4.31 -2.08 3.42
N LEU A 132 4.19 -0.76 3.62
CA LEU A 132 3.24 -0.22 4.60
C LEU A 132 1.78 -0.42 4.18
N LEU A 133 1.48 -0.33 2.87
CA LEU A 133 0.13 -0.55 2.36
C LEU A 133 -0.31 -2.00 2.48
N ILE A 134 0.58 -2.98 2.23
CA ILE A 134 0.19 -4.38 2.34
C ILE A 134 -0.15 -4.75 3.78
N GLU A 135 0.54 -4.17 4.77
CA GLU A 135 0.14 -4.29 6.18
C GLU A 135 -1.29 -3.80 6.38
N ASP A 136 -1.64 -2.63 5.85
CA ASP A 136 -3.00 -2.07 5.97
C ASP A 136 -4.04 -2.99 5.27
N VAL A 137 -3.69 -3.75 4.22
CA VAL A 137 -4.59 -4.74 3.60
C VAL A 137 -4.78 -5.96 4.51
N TYR A 138 -3.69 -6.51 5.05
CA TYR A 138 -3.76 -7.63 6.00
C TYR A 138 -4.56 -7.26 7.25
N GLN A 139 -4.37 -6.05 7.79
CA GLN A 139 -5.14 -5.56 8.95
C GLN A 139 -6.65 -5.62 8.70
N VAL A 140 -7.10 -5.19 7.51
CA VAL A 140 -8.52 -5.27 7.15
C VAL A 140 -9.02 -6.71 7.16
N ILE A 141 -8.24 -7.67 6.65
CA ILE A 141 -8.62 -9.10 6.65
C ILE A 141 -8.71 -9.64 8.08
N VAL A 142 -7.74 -9.29 8.93
CA VAL A 142 -7.65 -9.70 10.34
C VAL A 142 -8.80 -9.13 11.18
N GLU A 143 -9.23 -7.90 10.91
CA GLU A 143 -10.28 -7.22 11.68
C GLU A 143 -11.71 -7.66 11.30
N ARG A 144 -11.91 -8.31 10.15
CA ARG A 144 -13.24 -8.75 9.70
C ARG A 144 -13.72 -10.03 10.38
N ASP A 145 -14.39 -9.86 11.51
CA ASP A 145 -15.00 -10.96 12.23
C ASP A 145 -16.18 -11.61 11.47
N GLY A 146 -16.22 -12.94 11.48
CA GLY A 146 -17.26 -13.75 10.83
C GLY A 146 -17.31 -13.69 9.30
N TYR A 147 -16.49 -12.87 8.63
CA TYR A 147 -16.52 -12.72 7.17
C TYR A 147 -15.68 -13.79 6.45
N TYR A 148 -14.47 -14.05 6.94
CA TYR A 148 -13.54 -15.02 6.36
C TYR A 148 -13.52 -16.34 7.14
N PRO A 149 -13.20 -17.48 6.49
CA PRO A 149 -12.95 -18.73 7.20
C PRO A 149 -11.88 -18.56 8.28
N PRO A 150 -12.04 -19.15 9.49
CA PRO A 150 -11.09 -18.95 10.59
C PRO A 150 -9.64 -19.27 10.22
N ARG A 151 -9.42 -20.27 9.36
CA ARG A 151 -8.07 -20.63 8.88
C ARG A 151 -7.43 -19.51 8.05
N LEU A 152 -8.19 -18.88 7.15
CA LEU A 152 -7.69 -17.79 6.31
C LEU A 152 -7.40 -16.55 7.14
N ARG A 153 -8.32 -16.19 8.03
CA ARG A 153 -8.13 -15.06 8.94
C ARG A 153 -6.92 -15.26 9.86
N ARG A 154 -6.65 -16.50 10.27
CA ARG A 154 -5.47 -16.87 11.05
C ARG A 154 -4.19 -16.80 10.24
N GLN A 155 -4.20 -17.30 9.01
CA GLN A 155 -3.07 -17.15 8.09
C GLN A 155 -2.73 -15.67 7.88
N ALA A 156 -3.72 -14.82 7.62
CA ALA A 156 -3.53 -13.37 7.45
C ALA A 156 -2.90 -12.72 8.69
N ALA A 157 -3.32 -13.14 9.90
CA ALA A 157 -2.75 -12.62 11.13
C ALA A 157 -1.29 -13.07 11.33
N VAL A 158 -0.98 -14.32 11.01
CA VAL A 158 0.39 -14.85 11.03
C VAL A 158 1.27 -14.10 10.04
N ASP A 159 0.83 -13.93 8.80
CA ASP A 159 1.59 -13.22 7.76
C ASP A 159 1.82 -11.75 8.12
N LEU A 160 0.82 -11.08 8.71
CA LEU A 160 0.97 -9.73 9.24
C LEU A 160 2.00 -9.65 10.37
N ILE A 161 2.01 -10.61 11.30
CA ILE A 161 2.99 -10.67 12.39
C ILE A 161 4.39 -10.92 11.83
N HIS A 162 4.54 -11.79 10.83
CA HIS A 162 5.81 -12.00 10.14
C HIS A 162 6.29 -10.73 9.44
N LEU A 163 5.41 -10.01 8.74
CA LEU A 163 5.72 -8.70 8.16
C LEU A 163 6.21 -7.71 9.21
N TRP A 164 5.63 -7.72 10.41
CA TRP A 164 6.05 -6.85 11.51
C TRP A 164 7.40 -7.21 12.12
N ASP A 165 7.73 -8.50 12.22
CA ASP A 165 8.99 -8.94 12.82
C ASP A 165 10.17 -8.85 11.85
N TYR A 166 9.91 -9.05 10.56
CA TYR A 166 10.91 -9.06 9.48
C TYR A 166 10.79 -7.84 8.54
N ARG A 167 10.43 -6.66 9.06
CA ARG A 167 10.27 -5.41 8.26
C ARG A 167 11.46 -5.00 7.40
N PHE A 168 12.65 -5.52 7.69
CA PHE A 168 13.90 -5.22 6.98
C PHE A 168 14.14 -6.16 5.80
N ASP A 169 13.47 -7.32 5.78
CA ASP A 169 13.60 -8.32 4.74
C ASP A 169 12.60 -8.05 3.62
N ARG A 170 13.11 -7.92 2.40
CA ARG A 170 12.28 -7.62 1.24
C ARG A 170 11.47 -8.80 0.72
N HIS A 171 11.95 -10.01 0.98
CA HIS A 171 11.32 -11.24 0.52
C HIS A 171 10.01 -11.52 1.25
N VAL A 172 9.77 -10.89 2.40
CA VAL A 172 8.53 -11.07 3.18
C VAL A 172 7.31 -10.56 2.42
N THR A 173 7.50 -9.61 1.47
CA THR A 173 6.42 -9.12 0.60
C THR A 173 6.25 -9.91 -0.69
N ASP A 174 7.08 -10.92 -0.97
CA ASP A 174 7.02 -11.68 -2.23
C ASP A 174 5.68 -12.41 -2.39
N TYR A 175 5.05 -12.82 -1.29
CA TYR A 175 3.70 -13.42 -1.27
C TYR A 175 2.59 -12.46 -1.73
N ALA A 176 2.81 -11.15 -1.63
CA ALA A 176 1.88 -10.11 -2.06
C ALA A 176 2.34 -9.37 -3.33
N SER A 177 3.33 -9.92 -4.04
CA SER A 177 3.92 -9.32 -5.25
C SER A 177 2.88 -8.90 -6.29
N THR A 178 1.85 -9.72 -6.53
CA THR A 178 0.77 -9.38 -7.47
C THR A 178 -0.01 -8.13 -7.06
N VAL A 179 -0.24 -7.91 -5.75
CA VAL A 179 -0.93 -6.70 -5.24
C VAL A 179 -0.04 -5.47 -5.39
N VAL A 180 1.26 -5.63 -5.13
CA VAL A 180 2.26 -4.56 -5.36
C VAL A 180 2.33 -4.17 -6.83
N ASP A 181 2.33 -5.16 -7.73
CA ASP A 181 2.32 -4.92 -9.16
C ASP A 181 1.02 -4.27 -9.63
N LEU A 182 -0.14 -4.66 -9.06
CA LEU A 182 -1.42 -4.01 -9.31
C LEU A 182 -1.34 -2.51 -8.99
N TRP A 183 -0.75 -2.12 -7.85
CA TRP A 183 -0.51 -0.72 -7.53
C TRP A 183 0.46 -0.04 -8.52
N ARG A 184 1.61 -0.65 -8.82
CA ARG A 184 2.58 -0.10 -9.78
C ARG A 184 1.99 0.11 -11.16
N VAL A 185 1.14 -0.80 -11.64
CA VAL A 185 0.46 -0.66 -12.91
C VAL A 185 -0.55 0.48 -12.85
N ARG A 186 -1.30 0.59 -11.75
CA ARG A 186 -2.29 1.66 -11.56
C ARG A 186 -1.70 3.06 -11.52
N THR A 187 -0.45 3.25 -11.07
CA THR A 187 0.25 4.55 -11.18
C THR A 187 0.54 4.95 -12.62
N ARG A 188 0.53 4.01 -13.57
CA ARG A 188 0.82 4.22 -15.01
C ARG A 188 -0.42 4.18 -15.91
N VAL A 189 -1.55 3.74 -15.36
CA VAL A 189 -2.83 3.65 -16.07
C VAL A 189 -3.76 4.70 -15.50
N ALA A 190 -3.80 5.85 -16.18
CA ALA A 190 -4.74 6.90 -15.85
C ALA A 190 -6.10 6.61 -16.53
N PRO A 191 -7.23 6.77 -15.83
CA PRO A 191 -8.55 6.52 -16.41
C PRO A 191 -8.85 7.53 -17.52
N VAL A 192 -9.41 7.01 -18.61
CA VAL A 192 -9.94 7.79 -19.73
C VAL A 192 -11.46 7.92 -19.61
N PHE A 193 -12.10 7.08 -18.79
CA PHE A 193 -13.53 7.02 -18.51
C PHE A 193 -14.35 6.56 -19.71
N GLY A 194 -14.37 7.32 -20.81
CA GLY A 194 -14.96 6.92 -22.07
C GLY A 194 -16.43 6.55 -21.91
N THR A 195 -16.79 5.31 -22.24
CA THR A 195 -18.17 4.79 -22.09
C THR A 195 -18.52 4.35 -20.67
N MET A 196 -17.62 4.55 -19.70
CA MET A 196 -17.70 4.03 -18.32
C MET A 196 -17.75 2.49 -18.22
N LEU A 197 -17.46 1.76 -19.32
CA LEU A 197 -17.34 0.30 -19.30
C LEU A 197 -15.98 -0.19 -18.78
N GLY A 198 -14.97 0.67 -18.72
CA GLY A 198 -13.64 0.34 -18.17
C GLY A 198 -12.81 -0.64 -18.99
N THR A 199 -13.28 -1.06 -20.17
CA THR A 199 -12.64 -2.09 -21.00
C THR A 199 -11.20 -1.72 -21.36
N ARG A 200 -10.95 -0.45 -21.72
CA ARG A 200 -9.61 0.00 -22.12
C ARG A 200 -8.64 -0.06 -20.95
N GLU A 201 -9.06 0.43 -19.78
CA GLU A 201 -8.26 0.42 -18.57
C GLU A 201 -8.01 -1.01 -18.10
N LEU A 202 -9.03 -1.87 -18.10
CA LEU A 202 -8.91 -3.28 -17.71
C LEU A 202 -7.95 -4.04 -18.62
N LEU A 203 -8.04 -3.86 -19.94
CA LEU A 203 -7.11 -4.47 -20.89
C LEU A 203 -5.66 -4.00 -20.65
N LYS A 204 -5.46 -2.69 -20.41
CA LYS A 204 -4.13 -2.12 -20.17
C LYS A 204 -3.54 -2.58 -18.82
N ILE A 205 -4.36 -2.69 -17.79
CA ILE A 205 -3.94 -3.21 -16.48
C ILE A 205 -3.57 -4.68 -16.62
N SER A 206 -4.46 -5.48 -17.21
CA SER A 206 -4.26 -6.93 -17.34
C SER A 206 -3.05 -7.27 -18.19
N SER A 207 -2.78 -6.53 -19.27
CA SER A 207 -1.60 -6.74 -20.12
C SER A 207 -0.25 -6.49 -19.43
N LEU A 208 -0.25 -5.89 -18.23
CA LEU A 208 0.93 -5.55 -17.47
C LEU A 208 1.07 -6.38 -16.18
N LEU A 209 0.10 -7.25 -15.89
CA LEU A 209 0.08 -8.10 -14.70
C LEU A 209 0.34 -9.57 -15.05
N SER A 210 0.71 -10.36 -14.04
CA SER A 210 1.07 -11.77 -14.18
C SER A 210 -0.15 -12.68 -14.39
N ASP A 211 0.09 -13.96 -14.68
CA ASP A 211 -0.96 -14.96 -14.87
C ASP A 211 -1.87 -15.13 -13.63
N ARG A 212 -1.35 -14.89 -12.43
CA ARG A 212 -2.15 -14.92 -11.18
C ARG A 212 -3.30 -13.91 -11.19
N TRP A 213 -3.07 -12.71 -11.74
CA TRP A 213 -4.12 -11.72 -11.92
C TRP A 213 -5.19 -12.20 -12.90
N HIS A 214 -4.77 -12.85 -13.99
CA HIS A 214 -5.69 -13.38 -14.98
C HIS A 214 -6.55 -14.51 -14.42
N GLN A 215 -5.98 -15.40 -13.61
CA GLN A 215 -6.75 -16.45 -12.94
C GLN A 215 -7.74 -15.90 -11.92
N PHE A 216 -7.34 -14.88 -11.13
CA PHE A 216 -8.27 -14.18 -10.26
C PHE A 216 -9.49 -13.64 -11.02
N LEU A 217 -9.27 -13.00 -12.18
CA LEU A 217 -10.37 -12.49 -13.01
C LEU A 217 -11.19 -13.60 -13.67
N LEU A 218 -10.60 -14.73 -14.04
CA LEU A 218 -11.34 -15.86 -14.59
C LEU A 218 -12.24 -16.52 -13.53
N ASP A 219 -11.76 -16.62 -12.30
CA ASP A 219 -12.49 -17.27 -11.21
C ASP A 219 -13.56 -16.36 -10.58
N HIS A 220 -13.31 -15.04 -10.54
CA HIS A 220 -14.13 -14.09 -9.78
C HIS A 220 -14.64 -12.89 -10.59
N GLY A 221 -14.35 -12.81 -11.90
CA GLY A 221 -14.73 -11.66 -12.74
C GLY A 221 -16.24 -11.50 -12.94
N ASP A 222 -17.02 -12.57 -12.73
CA ASP A 222 -18.49 -12.51 -12.79
C ASP A 222 -19.13 -12.12 -11.44
N ASP A 223 -18.35 -12.01 -10.35
CA ASP A 223 -18.85 -11.58 -9.05
C ASP A 223 -19.18 -10.05 -9.09
N PRO A 224 -20.44 -9.66 -8.80
CA PRO A 224 -20.85 -8.26 -8.81
C PRO A 224 -20.04 -7.36 -7.87
N GLU A 225 -19.61 -7.88 -6.70
CA GLU A 225 -18.80 -7.12 -5.76
C GLU A 225 -17.40 -6.86 -6.31
N VAL A 226 -16.80 -7.87 -6.95
CA VAL A 226 -15.47 -7.76 -7.58
C VAL A 226 -15.52 -6.76 -8.72
N MET A 227 -16.55 -6.84 -9.57
CA MET A 227 -16.75 -5.87 -10.65
C MET A 227 -16.89 -4.44 -10.12
N GLN A 228 -17.69 -4.23 -9.07
CA GLN A 228 -17.82 -2.90 -8.46
C GLN A 228 -16.51 -2.41 -7.83
N ALA A 229 -15.77 -3.28 -7.12
CA ALA A 229 -14.49 -2.93 -6.51
C ALA A 229 -13.42 -2.63 -7.57
N LEU A 230 -13.47 -3.33 -8.71
CA LEU A 230 -12.65 -3.12 -9.89
C LEU A 230 -12.98 -1.78 -10.57
N GLU A 231 -14.25 -1.45 -10.76
CA GLU A 231 -14.66 -0.14 -11.27
C GLU A 231 -14.15 1.00 -10.38
N GLU A 232 -14.28 0.87 -9.06
CA GLU A 232 -13.72 1.86 -8.12
C GLU A 232 -12.20 1.99 -8.24
N PHE A 233 -11.51 0.86 -8.43
CA PHE A 233 -10.05 0.84 -8.59
C PHE A 233 -9.62 1.52 -9.91
N VAL A 234 -10.28 1.15 -11.00
CA VAL A 234 -9.99 1.61 -12.35
C VAL A 234 -10.27 3.10 -12.50
N PHE A 235 -11.50 3.52 -12.20
CA PHE A 235 -11.94 4.91 -12.38
C PHE A 235 -11.39 5.83 -11.29
N GLY A 236 -11.06 5.29 -10.12
CA GLY A 236 -10.69 6.08 -8.96
C GLY A 236 -11.80 6.99 -8.45
N LEU A 237 -13.04 6.58 -8.71
CA LEU A 237 -14.27 7.16 -8.20
C LEU A 237 -14.92 6.15 -7.26
N PRO A 238 -15.55 6.58 -6.16
CA PRO A 238 -16.35 5.69 -5.34
C PRO A 238 -17.62 5.26 -6.10
N TYR A 239 -18.16 4.08 -5.76
CA TYR A 239 -19.34 3.48 -6.37
C TYR A 239 -20.52 4.46 -6.50
N GLU A 240 -20.75 5.29 -5.47
CA GLU A 240 -21.85 6.25 -5.46
C GLU A 240 -21.72 7.32 -6.55
N GLU A 241 -20.50 7.69 -6.91
CA GLU A 241 -20.22 8.63 -8.00
C GLU A 241 -20.34 7.95 -9.36
N ILE A 242 -19.87 6.71 -9.48
CA ILE A 242 -20.03 5.89 -10.69
C ILE A 242 -21.51 5.71 -11.03
N VAL A 243 -22.34 5.36 -10.05
CA VAL A 243 -23.79 5.21 -10.23
C VAL A 243 -24.46 6.53 -10.63
N LYS A 244 -24.07 7.65 -10.00
CA LYS A 244 -24.59 8.98 -10.35
C LYS A 244 -24.22 9.36 -11.79
N LEU A 245 -22.98 9.11 -12.18
CA LEU A 245 -22.49 9.40 -13.52
C LEU A 245 -23.21 8.56 -14.58
N ASN A 246 -23.30 7.25 -14.37
CA ASN A 246 -24.02 6.33 -15.27
C ASN A 246 -25.52 6.68 -15.38
N ARG A 247 -26.12 7.22 -14.32
CA ARG A 247 -27.50 7.74 -14.38
C ARG A 247 -27.56 9.02 -15.22
N TYR A 248 -26.71 9.99 -14.92
CA TYR A 248 -26.68 11.25 -15.66
C TYR A 248 -26.44 11.03 -17.16
N MET A 249 -25.50 10.17 -17.52
CA MET A 249 -25.21 9.81 -18.91
C MET A 249 -26.44 9.25 -19.63
N ARG A 250 -27.17 8.33 -18.98
CA ARG A 250 -28.41 7.77 -19.54
C ARG A 250 -29.51 8.81 -19.68
N ASP A 251 -29.72 9.64 -18.65
CA ASP A 251 -30.78 10.64 -18.62
C ASP A 251 -30.58 11.75 -19.68
N HIS A 252 -29.32 12.05 -20.03
CA HIS A 252 -28.96 13.09 -21.00
C HIS A 252 -28.53 12.53 -22.37
N GLY A 253 -28.60 11.20 -22.57
CA GLY A 253 -28.19 10.56 -23.83
C GLY A 253 -26.70 10.69 -24.16
N ILE A 254 -25.84 10.84 -23.14
CA ILE A 254 -24.39 10.95 -23.29
C ILE A 254 -23.79 9.54 -23.35
N SER A 255 -23.08 9.24 -24.43
CA SER A 255 -22.45 7.93 -24.64
C SER A 255 -21.00 7.86 -24.21
N VAL A 256 -20.32 9.00 -24.13
CA VAL A 256 -18.88 9.12 -23.82
C VAL A 256 -18.68 10.31 -22.90
N VAL A 257 -17.88 10.12 -21.87
CA VAL A 257 -17.47 11.15 -20.90
C VAL A 257 -15.96 11.17 -20.85
N ASP A 258 -15.38 12.36 -20.91
CA ASP A 258 -13.96 12.57 -20.62
C ASP A 258 -13.74 13.15 -19.20
N ARG A 259 -12.50 13.59 -18.93
CA ARG A 259 -12.15 14.12 -17.61
C ARG A 259 -12.73 15.49 -17.34
N ASP A 260 -12.83 16.33 -18.35
CA ASP A 260 -13.33 17.68 -18.20
C ASP A 260 -14.85 17.64 -18.00
N ASP A 261 -15.53 16.75 -18.74
CA ASP A 261 -16.94 16.42 -18.53
C ASP A 261 -17.21 15.98 -17.08
N LEU A 262 -16.38 15.07 -16.53
CA LEU A 262 -16.48 14.62 -15.14
C LEU A 262 -16.43 15.75 -14.12
N ARG A 263 -15.50 16.71 -14.29
CA ARG A 263 -15.38 17.88 -13.42
C ARG A 263 -16.63 18.76 -13.49
N HIS A 264 -17.24 18.87 -14.67
CA HIS A 264 -18.49 19.59 -14.83
C HIS A 264 -19.68 18.84 -14.20
N MET A 265 -19.73 17.51 -14.32
CA MET A 265 -20.85 16.68 -13.87
C MET A 265 -20.84 16.41 -12.36
N LEU A 266 -19.66 16.20 -11.76
CA LEU A 266 -19.50 15.91 -10.33
C LEU A 266 -19.19 17.17 -9.49
N GLY A 267 -18.86 18.29 -10.14
CA GLY A 267 -18.51 19.56 -9.51
C GLY A 267 -17.00 19.83 -9.51
N LYS A 268 -16.63 21.12 -9.53
CA LYS A 268 -15.26 21.60 -9.79
C LYS A 268 -14.19 21.14 -8.79
N ASP A 269 -14.59 20.64 -7.62
CA ASP A 269 -13.67 20.12 -6.59
C ASP A 269 -13.42 18.60 -6.71
N HIS A 270 -14.05 17.93 -7.69
CA HIS A 270 -13.79 16.53 -7.98
C HIS A 270 -12.52 16.37 -8.81
N ASP A 271 -11.38 16.45 -8.14
CA ASP A 271 -10.19 15.75 -8.61
C ASP A 271 -10.43 14.26 -8.35
N ALA A 272 -10.94 13.56 -9.37
CA ALA A 272 -10.80 12.11 -9.48
C ALA A 272 -9.39 11.78 -9.02
N ALA A 273 -9.21 10.82 -8.10
CA ALA A 273 -7.97 10.64 -7.35
C ALA A 273 -6.77 10.46 -8.30
N GLU A 274 -6.19 11.57 -8.74
CA GLU A 274 -5.24 11.56 -9.82
C GLU A 274 -3.93 11.05 -9.25
N ILE A 275 -3.56 9.86 -9.71
CA ILE A 275 -2.22 9.34 -9.55
C ILE A 275 -1.42 9.85 -10.74
N THR A 276 -1.25 11.17 -10.82
CA THR A 276 -0.58 11.85 -11.94
C THR A 276 0.89 12.13 -11.68
N SER A 277 1.41 11.74 -10.52
CA SER A 277 2.81 11.96 -10.17
C SER A 277 3.56 10.67 -9.89
N SER A 278 4.88 10.74 -10.04
CA SER A 278 5.85 9.76 -9.54
C SER A 278 5.89 9.67 -8.01
N ASP A 279 4.94 10.27 -7.30
CA ASP A 279 4.87 10.24 -5.85
C ASP A 279 3.98 9.08 -5.38
N PRO A 280 4.57 8.01 -4.80
CA PRO A 280 3.81 6.84 -4.41
C PRO A 280 2.90 7.10 -3.19
N ARG A 281 3.01 8.27 -2.52
CA ARG A 281 2.00 8.72 -1.53
C ARG A 281 0.62 8.88 -2.14
N GLN A 282 0.52 9.14 -3.45
CA GLN A 282 -0.77 9.22 -4.13
C GLN A 282 -1.49 7.87 -4.10
N MET A 283 -0.77 6.76 -4.28
CA MET A 283 -1.34 5.42 -4.16
C MET A 283 -1.79 5.14 -2.72
N TYR A 284 -0.99 5.54 -1.73
CA TYR A 284 -1.39 5.41 -0.33
C TYR A 284 -2.70 6.15 -0.03
N ARG A 285 -2.81 7.41 -0.46
CA ARG A 285 -4.04 8.21 -0.32
C ARG A 285 -5.19 7.65 -1.14
N PHE A 286 -4.92 7.02 -2.28
CA PHE A 286 -5.91 6.40 -3.13
C PHE A 286 -6.57 5.21 -2.41
N TYR A 287 -5.76 4.27 -1.93
CA TYR A 287 -6.22 3.12 -1.14
C TYR A 287 -6.99 3.57 0.11
N GLN A 288 -6.38 4.44 0.93
CA GLN A 288 -6.99 4.93 2.18
C GLN A 288 -8.34 5.63 1.97
N ARG A 289 -8.52 6.37 0.86
CA ARG A 289 -9.82 6.98 0.51
C ARG A 289 -10.88 5.92 0.23
N ARG A 290 -10.55 4.88 -0.53
CA ARG A 290 -11.47 3.78 -0.85
C ARG A 290 -11.83 2.98 0.41
N THR A 291 -10.85 2.62 1.25
CA THR A 291 -11.11 1.91 2.51
C THR A 291 -12.03 2.69 3.45
N ARG A 292 -11.84 4.01 3.59
CA ARG A 292 -12.75 4.86 4.38
C ARG A 292 -14.17 4.90 3.83
N ARG A 293 -14.34 4.80 2.51
CA ARG A 293 -15.68 4.73 1.88
C ARG A 293 -16.35 3.39 2.20
N LEU A 294 -15.61 2.28 2.15
CA LEU A 294 -16.13 0.96 2.55
C LEU A 294 -16.65 0.97 3.99
N VAL A 295 -15.87 1.50 4.93
CA VAL A 295 -16.28 1.61 6.34
C VAL A 295 -17.55 2.44 6.48
N ARG A 296 -17.63 3.59 5.79
CA ARG A 296 -18.84 4.42 5.80
C ARG A 296 -20.07 3.69 5.24
N ARG A 297 -19.91 2.93 4.15
CA ARG A 297 -21.01 2.12 3.59
C ARG A 297 -21.44 1.01 4.54
N ALA A 298 -20.49 0.35 5.20
CA ALA A 298 -20.77 -0.70 6.17
C ALA A 298 -21.61 -0.17 7.32
N ILE A 299 -21.23 0.98 7.89
CA ILE A 299 -21.97 1.61 9.01
C ILE A 299 -23.36 2.09 8.59
N ALA A 300 -23.47 2.72 7.41
CA ALA A 300 -24.71 3.31 6.93
C ALA A 300 -25.59 2.38 6.08
N ASP A 301 -25.20 1.11 5.98
CA ASP A 301 -25.82 0.09 5.12
C ASP A 301 -26.09 0.57 3.67
N LEU A 302 -25.12 1.28 3.09
CA LEU A 302 -25.22 1.80 1.72
C LEU A 302 -24.78 0.75 0.68
N PRO A 303 -25.35 0.80 -0.54
CA PRO A 303 -24.98 -0.11 -1.61
C PRO A 303 -23.56 0.16 -2.15
N GLY A 304 -22.96 -0.86 -2.76
CA GLY A 304 -21.63 -0.83 -3.35
C GLY A 304 -20.74 -1.95 -2.82
N PRO A 305 -19.47 -2.00 -3.24
CA PRO A 305 -18.56 -3.05 -2.79
C PRO A 305 -18.33 -2.91 -1.28
N ARG A 306 -18.17 -4.05 -0.59
CA ARG A 306 -17.86 -4.11 0.85
C ARG A 306 -16.37 -4.33 1.09
N ARG A 307 -15.63 -4.81 0.08
CA ARG A 307 -14.16 -5.01 0.09
C ARG A 307 -13.48 -4.21 -1.00
N THR A 308 -12.18 -3.95 -0.82
CA THR A 308 -11.34 -3.41 -1.90
C THR A 308 -10.92 -4.54 -2.85
N LEU A 309 -10.59 -4.18 -4.09
CA LEU A 309 -10.00 -5.12 -5.05
C LEU A 309 -8.71 -5.75 -4.51
N GLU A 310 -7.90 -4.95 -3.82
CA GLU A 310 -6.65 -5.38 -3.18
C GLU A 310 -6.87 -6.43 -2.10
N GLU A 311 -7.90 -6.25 -1.26
CA GLU A 311 -8.30 -7.22 -0.24
C GLU A 311 -8.77 -8.52 -0.89
N MET A 312 -9.64 -8.45 -1.91
CA MET A 312 -10.14 -9.62 -2.62
C MET A 312 -9.03 -10.40 -3.31
N LEU A 313 -8.11 -9.70 -3.98
CA LEU A 313 -6.97 -10.30 -4.66
C LEU A 313 -6.02 -10.97 -3.65
N LEU A 314 -5.72 -10.31 -2.52
CA LEU A 314 -4.84 -10.91 -1.50
C LEU A 314 -5.46 -12.19 -0.91
N VAL A 315 -6.76 -12.16 -0.60
CA VAL A 315 -7.51 -13.33 -0.10
C VAL A 315 -7.44 -14.48 -1.10
N TYR A 316 -7.59 -14.21 -2.39
CA TYR A 316 -7.47 -15.21 -3.45
C TYR A 316 -6.06 -15.84 -3.48
N LEU A 317 -5.03 -15.01 -3.46
CA LEU A 317 -3.63 -15.46 -3.49
C LEU A 317 -3.22 -16.28 -2.26
N MET A 318 -3.87 -16.06 -1.12
CA MET A 318 -3.65 -16.83 0.11
C MET A 318 -4.33 -18.20 0.10
N GLN A 319 -5.25 -18.44 -0.83
CA GLN A 319 -6.01 -19.69 -0.95
C GLN A 319 -5.41 -20.67 -1.97
N GLU A 320 -4.50 -20.20 -2.84
CA GLU A 320 -3.70 -21.01 -3.78
C GLU A 320 -2.70 -21.92 -3.04
#